data_AF-K1T8M2-F1
#
_entry.id   AF-K1T8M2-F1
#
_cell.length_a   1.000
_cell.length_b   1.000
_cell.length_c   1.000
_cell.angle_alpha   90.00
_cell.angle_beta   90.00
_cell.angle_gamma   90.00
#
_symmetry.space_group_name_H-M   'P 1'
#
loop_
_entity.id
_entity.type
_entity.pdbx_description
1 polymer ?
#
loop_
_entity_poly.entity_id
_entity_poly.type
_entity_poly.pdbx_seq_one_letter_code
_entity_poly.pdbx_strand_id
1 'polypeptide(L)'
;MARKKANYPLIEGLEITTLAAEGKAMGRWQDVVVFVPMTVPGDVVNVQIRSKRRRYMEGYVVEYVKRSPLRAEPFCEHFGVCGGCKWQNLPYAEQLAFKTAQVRDQLTRIGKIELPEIAPCLGSACTQFYRNKLEFTFADRRLAHARRGG
;
A
#
# COMPACT_ATOMS: atom_id res chain seq x y z
N MET A 1 -9.78 24.97 -15.72
CA MET A 1 -11.11 24.30 -15.74
C MET A 1 -11.16 23.29 -14.60
N ALA A 2 -11.97 23.56 -13.56
CA ALA A 2 -12.10 22.67 -12.42
C ALA A 2 -12.83 21.38 -12.83
N ARG A 3 -12.16 20.22 -12.71
CA ARG A 3 -12.79 18.92 -12.94
C ARG A 3 -13.98 18.78 -11.99
N LYS A 4 -15.21 18.64 -12.52
CA LYS A 4 -16.40 18.23 -11.76
C LYS A 4 -15.99 17.09 -10.82
N LYS A 5 -16.13 17.27 -9.51
CA LYS A 5 -15.99 16.19 -8.53
C LYS A 5 -17.02 15.14 -8.91
N ALA A 6 -16.59 14.07 -9.56
CA ALA A 6 -17.44 12.93 -9.79
C ALA A 6 -17.82 12.38 -8.40
N ASN A 7 -19.12 12.31 -8.12
CA ASN A 7 -19.62 11.57 -6.96
C ASN A 7 -19.38 10.09 -7.22
N TYR A 8 -18.19 9.62 -6.85
CA TYR A 8 -17.88 8.20 -6.90
C TYR A 8 -18.57 7.49 -5.72
N PRO A 9 -18.96 6.22 -5.90
CA PRO A 9 -19.66 5.47 -4.86
C PRO A 9 -18.79 5.28 -3.61
N LEU A 10 -19.45 5.20 -2.46
CA LEU A 10 -18.91 4.59 -1.26
C LEU A 10 -19.03 3.07 -1.41
N ILE A 11 -17.93 2.36 -1.23
CA ILE A 11 -17.91 0.89 -1.22
C ILE A 11 -17.91 0.46 0.23
N GLU A 12 -18.93 -0.27 0.64
CA GLU A 12 -19.05 -0.80 2.00
C GLU A 12 -18.46 -2.21 2.10
N GLY A 13 -17.80 -2.51 3.22
CA GLY A 13 -17.33 -3.86 3.53
C GLY A 13 -16.30 -4.44 2.55
N LEU A 14 -15.44 -3.60 1.94
CA LEU A 14 -14.40 -4.11 1.04
C LEU A 14 -13.35 -4.88 1.83
N GLU A 15 -13.18 -6.16 1.48
CA GLU A 15 -12.10 -6.98 2.01
C GLU A 15 -10.79 -6.71 1.24
N ILE A 16 -9.74 -6.44 2.00
CA ILE A 16 -8.39 -6.28 1.49
C ILE A 16 -7.74 -7.66 1.44
N THR A 17 -7.41 -8.10 0.23
CA THR A 17 -7.00 -9.49 -0.03
C THR A 17 -5.49 -9.62 -0.18
N THR A 18 -4.83 -8.61 -0.74
CA THR A 18 -3.39 -8.69 -1.02
C THR A 18 -2.72 -7.33 -1.12
N LEU A 19 -1.39 -7.35 -1.15
CA LEU A 19 -0.55 -6.19 -1.46
C LEU A 19 -0.13 -6.22 -2.92
N ALA A 20 -0.30 -5.09 -3.58
CA ALA A 20 0.15 -4.84 -4.93
C ALA A 20 1.60 -4.36 -4.97
N ALA A 21 2.11 -4.27 -6.20
CA ALA A 21 3.32 -3.54 -6.50
C ALA A 21 3.28 -2.10 -5.94
N GLU A 22 4.45 -1.57 -5.61
CA GLU A 22 4.64 -0.27 -4.97
C GLU A 22 4.00 -0.11 -3.59
N GLY A 23 3.57 -1.19 -2.95
CA GLY A 23 3.07 -1.16 -1.58
C GLY A 23 1.67 -0.61 -1.40
N LYS A 24 0.85 -0.64 -2.45
CA LYS A 24 -0.58 -0.38 -2.34
C LYS A 24 -1.28 -1.67 -1.94
N ALA A 25 -2.14 -1.64 -0.93
CA ALA A 25 -3.04 -2.75 -0.66
C ALA A 25 -4.24 -2.70 -1.61
N MET A 26 -4.81 -3.87 -1.93
CA MET A 26 -5.95 -3.96 -2.82
C MET A 26 -7.02 -4.95 -2.36
N GLY A 27 -8.27 -4.63 -2.73
CA GLY A 27 -9.41 -5.53 -2.69
C GLY A 27 -10.06 -5.64 -4.07
N ARG A 28 -11.04 -6.53 -4.21
CA ARG A 28 -11.87 -6.62 -5.41
C ARG A 28 -13.32 -6.29 -5.06
N TRP A 29 -13.94 -5.46 -5.88
CA TRP A 29 -15.36 -5.13 -5.80
C TRP A 29 -15.97 -5.26 -7.18
N GLN A 30 -16.96 -6.16 -7.35
CA GLN A 30 -17.60 -6.44 -8.64
C GLN A 30 -16.58 -6.69 -9.76
N ASP A 31 -15.60 -7.56 -9.51
CA ASP A 31 -14.47 -7.87 -10.42
C ASP A 31 -13.53 -6.70 -10.77
N VAL A 32 -13.71 -5.53 -10.17
CA VAL A 32 -12.82 -4.38 -10.33
C VAL A 32 -11.84 -4.31 -9.17
N VAL A 33 -10.55 -4.15 -9.48
CA VAL A 33 -9.50 -3.94 -8.48
C VAL A 33 -9.62 -2.55 -7.87
N VAL A 34 -9.65 -2.47 -6.54
CA VAL A 34 -9.69 -1.22 -5.79
C VAL A 34 -8.42 -1.13 -4.94
N PHE A 35 -7.60 -0.11 -5.20
CA PHE A 35 -6.43 0.18 -4.38
C PHE A 35 -6.82 1.07 -3.21
N VAL A 36 -6.43 0.65 -2.01
CA VAL A 36 -6.74 1.33 -0.75
C VAL A 36 -5.46 1.45 0.06
N PRO A 37 -4.81 2.62 0.11
CA PRO A 37 -3.61 2.82 0.92
C PRO A 37 -3.95 2.70 2.42
N MET A 38 -2.91 2.50 3.24
CA MET A 38 -3.01 2.39 4.71
C MET A 38 -3.74 1.15 5.25
N THR A 39 -4.05 0.19 4.39
CA THR A 39 -4.64 -1.10 4.76
C THR A 39 -3.63 -2.23 4.61
N VAL A 40 -3.94 -3.37 5.23
CA VAL A 40 -3.20 -4.63 5.13
C VAL A 40 -4.17 -5.77 4.77
N PRO A 41 -3.67 -6.89 4.24
CA PRO A 41 -4.51 -8.07 3.98
C PRO A 41 -5.27 -8.53 5.23
N GLY A 42 -6.56 -8.83 5.07
CA GLY A 42 -7.50 -9.21 6.12
C GLY A 42 -8.27 -8.03 6.75
N ASP A 43 -7.99 -6.78 6.37
CA ASP A 43 -8.84 -5.64 6.75
C ASP A 43 -10.17 -5.70 6.00
N VAL A 44 -11.25 -5.31 6.67
CA VAL A 44 -12.56 -5.03 6.04
C VAL A 44 -12.88 -3.56 6.29
N VAL A 45 -13.04 -2.80 5.21
CA VAL A 45 -13.10 -1.34 5.26
C VAL A 45 -14.21 -0.77 4.38
N ASN A 46 -14.79 0.35 4.84
CA ASN A 46 -15.62 1.20 4.00
C ASN A 46 -14.70 2.18 3.26
N VAL A 47 -14.84 2.25 1.94
CA VAL A 47 -13.88 2.93 1.04
C VAL A 47 -14.59 3.98 0.21
N GLN A 48 -14.17 5.23 0.35
CA GLN A 48 -14.60 6.30 -0.55
C GLN A 48 -13.68 6.33 -1.76
N ILE A 49 -14.26 6.09 -2.94
CA ILE A 49 -13.52 6.16 -4.19
C ILE A 49 -13.15 7.62 -4.49
N ARG A 50 -11.88 7.85 -4.83
CA ARG A 50 -11.33 9.16 -5.22
C ARG A 50 -11.08 9.24 -6.72
N SER A 51 -10.75 8.12 -7.36
CA SER A 51 -10.42 8.07 -8.79
C SER A 51 -10.85 6.76 -9.41
N LYS A 52 -11.48 6.83 -10.58
CA LYS A 52 -11.83 5.67 -11.39
C LYS A 52 -11.00 5.67 -12.67
N ARG A 53 -10.26 4.59 -12.92
CA ARG A 53 -9.55 4.31 -14.17
C ARG A 53 -10.26 3.18 -14.91
N ARG A 54 -9.85 2.93 -16.16
CA ARG A 54 -10.49 1.91 -17.02
C ARG A 54 -10.45 0.50 -16.42
N ARG A 55 -9.40 0.16 -15.65
CA ARG A 55 -9.17 -1.21 -15.12
C ARG A 55 -9.13 -1.30 -13.60
N TYR A 56 -9.12 -0.18 -12.90
CA TYR A 56 -9.01 -0.15 -11.43
C TYR A 56 -9.56 1.15 -10.86
N MET A 57 -9.83 1.13 -9.56
CA MET A 57 -10.24 2.30 -8.78
C MET A 57 -9.22 2.56 -7.68
N GLU A 58 -9.12 3.81 -7.26
CA GLU A 58 -8.33 4.21 -6.09
C GLU A 58 -9.25 4.94 -5.11
N GLY A 59 -9.19 4.56 -3.85
CA GLY A 59 -9.97 5.14 -2.77
C GLY A 59 -9.16 5.33 -1.50
N TYR A 60 -9.81 5.81 -0.46
CA TYR A 60 -9.26 5.88 0.89
C TYR A 60 -10.26 5.31 1.89
N VAL A 61 -9.74 4.81 3.02
CA VAL A 61 -10.57 4.27 4.09
C VAL A 61 -11.35 5.40 4.75
N VAL A 62 -12.68 5.22 4.83
CA VAL A 62 -13.57 6.05 5.64
C VAL A 62 -13.69 5.44 7.04
N GLU A 63 -13.82 4.12 7.09
CA GLU A 63 -14.03 3.38 8.33
C GLU A 63 -13.45 1.97 8.26
N TYR A 64 -12.93 1.49 9.39
CA TYR A 64 -12.52 0.08 9.56
C TYR A 64 -13.65 -0.70 10.21
N VAL A 65 -14.32 -1.54 9.42
CA VAL A 65 -15.34 -2.49 9.92
C VAL A 65 -14.66 -3.61 10.70
N LYS A 66 -13.52 -4.10 10.20
CA LYS A 66 -12.68 -5.09 10.89
C LYS A 66 -11.21 -4.80 10.59
N ARG A 67 -10.39 -4.74 11.63
CA ARG A 67 -8.93 -4.66 11.49
C ARG A 67 -8.32 -6.05 11.40
N SER A 68 -7.39 -6.23 10.48
CA SER A 68 -6.65 -7.48 10.34
C SER A 68 -5.80 -7.75 11.60
N PRO A 69 -5.70 -9.01 12.04
CA PRO A 69 -4.73 -9.39 13.08
C PRO A 69 -3.28 -9.29 12.59
N LEU A 70 -3.06 -9.22 11.28
CA LEU A 70 -1.72 -9.04 10.68
C LEU A 70 -1.20 -7.60 10.80
N ARG A 71 -1.93 -6.67 11.41
CA ARG A 71 -1.46 -5.29 11.59
C ARG A 71 -0.35 -5.24 12.63
N ALA A 72 0.71 -4.52 12.29
CA ALA A 72 1.72 -4.07 13.26
C ALA A 72 1.47 -2.60 13.61
N GLU A 73 1.86 -2.19 14.82
CA GLU A 73 1.85 -0.78 15.19
C GLU A 73 3.07 -0.08 14.57
N PRO A 74 2.88 1.00 13.78
CA PRO A 74 3.99 1.76 13.22
C PRO A 74 4.83 2.41 14.32
N PHE A 75 6.15 2.24 14.27
CA PHE A 75 7.05 2.87 15.25
C PHE A 75 7.25 4.38 15.01
N CYS A 76 7.02 4.86 13.79
CA CYS A 76 7.20 6.26 13.44
C CYS A 76 5.87 7.02 13.55
N GLU A 77 5.83 8.03 14.40
CA GLU A 77 4.68 8.93 14.59
C GLU A 77 4.23 9.66 13.31
N HIS A 78 5.11 9.79 12.31
CA HIS A 78 4.79 10.44 11.03
C HIS A 78 4.27 9.47 9.96
N PHE A 79 4.13 8.18 10.27
CA PHE A 79 3.65 7.17 9.33
C PHE A 79 2.26 7.54 8.79
N GLY A 80 2.05 7.34 7.49
CA GLY A 80 0.83 7.77 6.78
C GLY A 80 0.81 9.24 6.35
N VAL A 81 1.65 10.11 6.92
CA VAL A 81 1.67 11.55 6.61
C VAL A 81 2.89 11.95 5.77
N CYS A 82 4.08 11.45 6.13
CA CYS A 82 5.35 11.84 5.48
C CYS A 82 5.61 11.13 4.14
N GLY A 83 4.96 9.99 3.87
CA GLY A 83 5.12 9.21 2.64
C GLY A 83 6.47 8.49 2.49
N GLY A 84 7.37 8.58 3.48
CA GLY A 84 8.68 7.93 3.43
C GLY A 84 8.63 6.41 3.60
N CYS A 85 7.71 5.91 4.44
CA CYS A 85 7.52 4.49 4.67
C CYS A 85 6.10 4.06 4.24
N LYS A 86 5.99 2.88 3.63
CA LYS A 86 4.71 2.37 3.08
C LYS A 86 4.07 1.27 3.92
N TRP A 87 4.87 0.48 4.63
CA TRP A 87 4.44 -0.77 5.26
C TRP A 87 4.79 -0.88 6.75
N GLN A 88 4.98 0.23 7.48
CA GLN A 88 5.24 0.11 8.93
C GLN A 88 4.05 -0.50 9.70
N ASN A 89 2.85 -0.47 9.11
CA ASN A 89 1.66 -1.14 9.62
C ASN A 89 1.62 -2.65 9.36
N LEU A 90 2.70 -3.24 8.82
CA LEU A 90 2.80 -4.65 8.48
C LEU A 90 4.06 -5.27 9.14
N PRO A 91 3.96 -6.46 9.75
CA PRO A 91 5.09 -7.19 10.31
C PRO A 91 6.21 -7.37 9.29
N TYR A 92 7.46 -7.35 9.76
CA TYR A 92 8.61 -7.41 8.86
C TYR A 92 8.69 -8.73 8.07
N ALA A 93 8.33 -9.86 8.69
CA ALA A 93 8.27 -11.16 8.03
C ALA A 93 7.29 -11.15 6.84
N GLU A 94 6.12 -10.55 7.02
CA GLU A 94 5.13 -10.38 5.95
C GLU A 94 5.68 -9.49 4.83
N GLN A 95 6.37 -8.39 5.16
CA GLN A 95 7.01 -7.54 4.15
C GLN A 95 7.99 -8.34 3.27
N LEU A 96 8.76 -9.26 3.84
CA LEU A 96 9.69 -10.13 3.09
C LEU A 96 8.94 -11.16 2.24
N ALA A 97 7.89 -11.77 2.78
CA ALA A 97 7.04 -12.71 2.05
C ALA A 97 6.41 -12.04 0.83
N PHE A 98 5.85 -10.84 0.99
CA PHE A 98 5.26 -10.08 -0.12
C PHE A 98 6.28 -9.69 -1.18
N LYS A 99 7.49 -9.24 -0.79
CA LYS A 99 8.56 -8.95 -1.76
C LYS A 99 8.96 -10.18 -2.56
N THR A 100 9.09 -11.33 -1.89
CA THR A 100 9.41 -12.61 -2.54
C THR A 100 8.32 -13.00 -3.53
N ALA A 101 7.06 -12.93 -3.12
CA ALA A 101 5.91 -13.21 -3.97
C ALA A 101 5.82 -12.24 -5.17
N GLN A 102 6.10 -10.95 -4.96
CA GLN A 102 6.09 -9.96 -6.03
C GLN A 102 7.15 -10.24 -7.10
N VAL A 103 8.37 -10.58 -6.70
CA VAL A 103 9.44 -10.94 -7.65
C VAL A 103 9.05 -12.18 -8.45
N ARG A 104 8.56 -13.23 -7.77
CA ARG A 104 8.04 -14.44 -8.42
C ARG A 104 6.97 -14.09 -9.44
N ASP A 105 5.95 -13.34 -9.03
CA ASP A 105 4.80 -12.98 -9.87
C ASP A 105 5.22 -12.21 -11.13
N GLN A 106 6.13 -11.25 -10.98
CA GLN A 106 6.63 -10.45 -12.10
C GLN A 106 7.42 -11.31 -13.09
N LEU A 107 8.31 -12.17 -12.60
CA LEU A 107 9.13 -13.03 -13.46
C LEU A 107 8.30 -14.12 -14.16
N THR A 108 7.34 -14.74 -13.48
CA THR A 108 6.49 -15.77 -14.08
C THR A 108 5.41 -15.19 -15.00
N ARG A 109 4.69 -14.13 -14.58
CA ARG A 109 3.55 -13.61 -15.35
C ARG A 109 3.96 -12.67 -16.49
N ILE A 110 4.91 -11.78 -16.23
CA ILE A 110 5.36 -10.79 -17.21
C ILE A 110 6.54 -11.34 -17.98
N GLY A 111 7.55 -11.86 -17.27
CA GLY A 111 8.74 -12.44 -17.88
C GLY A 111 8.49 -13.77 -18.60
N LYS A 112 7.41 -14.49 -18.25
CA LYS A 112 7.09 -15.83 -18.75
C LYS A 112 8.24 -16.83 -18.54
N ILE A 113 8.98 -16.65 -17.45
CA ILE A 113 10.11 -17.49 -17.06
C ILE A 113 9.60 -18.56 -16.11
N GLU A 114 9.90 -19.83 -16.42
CA GLU A 114 9.75 -20.91 -15.45
C GLU A 114 10.84 -20.77 -14.39
N LEU A 115 10.42 -20.55 -13.14
CA LEU A 115 11.35 -20.34 -12.05
C LEU A 115 11.52 -21.65 -11.28
N PRO A 116 12.76 -22.03 -10.92
CA PRO A 116 12.99 -23.03 -9.90
C PRO A 116 12.48 -22.52 -8.54
N GLU A 117 12.60 -23.34 -7.50
CA GLU A 117 12.32 -22.89 -6.14
C GLU A 117 13.19 -21.67 -5.80
N ILE A 118 12.55 -20.56 -5.40
CA ILE A 118 13.21 -19.30 -5.12
C ILE A 118 13.43 -19.19 -3.62
N ALA A 119 14.66 -18.87 -3.21
CA ALA A 119 14.98 -18.57 -1.82
C ALA A 119 14.17 -17.36 -1.29
N PRO A 120 13.83 -17.34 0.01
CA PRO A 120 13.12 -16.22 0.61
C PRO A 120 13.96 -14.93 0.56
N CYS A 121 13.27 -13.77 0.52
CA CYS A 121 13.94 -12.47 0.56
C CYS A 121 14.78 -12.33 1.84
N LEU A 122 16.07 -12.03 1.66
CA LEU A 122 16.99 -11.79 2.77
C LEU A 122 16.58 -10.53 3.54
N GLY A 123 16.38 -10.69 4.85
CA GLY A 123 16.11 -9.58 5.75
C GLY A 123 17.34 -8.70 5.99
N SER A 124 17.09 -7.43 6.31
CA SER A 124 18.09 -6.52 6.85
C SER A 124 18.34 -6.85 8.31
N ALA A 125 19.60 -6.81 8.75
CA ALA A 125 19.96 -6.94 10.16
C ALA A 125 19.37 -5.82 11.03
N CYS A 126 19.19 -4.63 10.45
CA CYS A 126 18.58 -3.47 11.12
C CYS A 126 17.37 -2.99 10.33
N THR A 127 16.18 -3.02 10.95
CA THR A 127 14.90 -2.67 10.30
C THR A 127 14.43 -1.25 10.62
N GLN A 128 15.05 -0.59 11.59
CA GLN A 128 14.73 0.75 12.07
C GLN A 128 15.96 1.65 12.00
N PHE A 129 15.78 2.95 11.80
CA PHE A 129 16.86 3.96 11.82
C PHE A 129 18.10 3.64 10.94
N TYR A 130 17.98 2.74 9.97
CA TYR A 130 19.09 2.27 9.14
C TYR A 130 19.55 3.29 8.09
N ARG A 131 18.75 4.33 7.83
CA ARG A 131 19.01 5.30 6.75
C ARG A 131 20.01 6.35 7.22
N ASN A 132 21.20 6.34 6.63
CA ASN A 132 22.29 7.27 6.94
C ASN A 132 22.22 8.62 6.20
N LYS A 133 21.32 8.77 5.22
CA LYS A 133 21.12 10.01 4.44
C LYS A 133 19.64 10.33 4.29
N LEU A 134 19.25 11.55 4.65
CA LEU A 134 17.90 12.08 4.48
C LEU A 134 17.91 13.30 3.54
N GLU A 135 16.88 13.41 2.71
CA GLU A 135 16.67 14.57 1.85
C GLU A 135 15.31 15.17 2.19
N PHE A 136 15.31 16.47 2.50
CA PHE A 136 14.13 17.21 2.89
C PHE A 136 13.75 18.20 1.79
N THR A 137 12.45 18.30 1.51
CA THR A 137 11.90 19.31 0.60
C THR A 137 11.22 20.38 1.43
N PHE A 138 11.50 21.65 1.12
CA PHE A 138 11.00 22.81 1.85
C PHE A 138 9.93 23.53 1.04
N ALA A 139 8.85 23.93 1.70
CA ALA A 139 7.82 24.83 1.16
C ALA A 139 7.35 25.77 2.28
N ASP A 140 6.85 26.96 1.91
CA ASP A 140 6.63 28.14 2.80
C ASP A 140 5.88 27.89 4.13
N ARG A 141 5.22 26.75 4.33
CA ARG A 141 4.55 26.39 5.60
C ARG A 141 4.64 24.92 6.01
N ARG A 142 5.57 24.10 5.49
CA ARG A 142 5.67 22.69 5.93
C ARG A 142 7.04 22.06 5.71
N LEU A 143 7.57 21.44 6.78
CA LEU A 143 8.68 20.49 6.73
C LEU A 143 8.09 19.08 6.56
N ALA A 144 8.31 18.44 5.40
CA ALA A 144 7.93 17.05 5.20
C ALA A 144 8.77 16.42 4.07
N HIS A 145 8.96 15.10 4.11
CA HIS A 145 9.33 14.36 2.91
C HIS A 145 8.22 14.52 1.87
N ALA A 146 8.58 14.72 0.60
CA ALA A 146 7.62 15.04 -0.44
C ALA A 146 6.47 14.00 -0.51
N ARG A 147 5.22 14.49 -0.42
CA ARG A 147 4.03 13.67 -0.67
C ARG A 147 3.93 13.41 -2.18
N ARG A 148 3.97 12.15 -2.60
CA ARG A 148 3.65 11.81 -4.00
C ARG A 148 2.12 11.86 -4.19
N GLY A 149 1.64 12.73 -5.10
CA GLY A 149 0.26 12.73 -5.58
C GLY A 149 -0.65 13.88 -5.09
N GLY A 150 -0.11 15.09 -4.99
CA GLY A 150 -0.89 16.33 -4.97
C GLY A 150 -1.46 16.64 -6.34
#